data_AF-A0A2D4NNI6-F1
#
_entry.id   AF-A0A2D4NNI6-F1
#
_cell.length_a   1.000
_cell.length_b   1.000
_cell.length_c   1.000
_cell.angle_alpha   90.00
_cell.angle_beta   90.00
_cell.angle_gamma   90.00
#
_symmetry.space_group_name_H-M   'P 1'
#
loop_
_entity.id
_entity.type
_entity.pdbx_description
1 polymer ?
#
loop_
_entity_poly.entity_id
_entity_poly.type
_entity_poly.pdbx_seq_one_letter_code
_entity_poly.pdbx_strand_id
1 'polypeptide(L)'
;FWTSLPISDQIQVVQNFREKNRGSKFFNHLSTVSESIPALGWVAMAPKPGPYVKEMTDAAMFYSNRVLKEYKDVDKKHVDWVKAYLSIWTELQAYIKQYHTTGLTWSKTGPQPTDAANGSRAPACGGPPPPPPG
;
A
#
# COMPACT_ATOMS: atom_id res chain seq x y z
N PHE A 1 -5.26 -2.08 -14.31
CA PHE A 1 -4.37 -1.97 -13.12
C PHE A 1 -3.68 -0.59 -13.06
N TRP A 2 -4.37 0.50 -13.42
CA TRP A 2 -3.77 1.86 -13.56
C TRP A 2 -4.27 2.89 -12.54
N THR A 3 -5.27 2.55 -11.72
CA THR A 3 -5.78 3.42 -10.64
C THR A 3 -4.80 3.58 -9.47
N SER A 4 -3.71 2.79 -9.43
CA SER A 4 -2.68 2.85 -8.40
C SER A 4 -1.52 3.81 -8.71
N LEU A 5 -1.43 4.38 -9.91
CA LEU A 5 -0.30 5.24 -10.30
C LEU A 5 -0.09 6.44 -9.35
N PRO A 6 -1.12 7.23 -9.00
CA PRO A 6 -0.91 8.36 -8.09
C PRO A 6 -0.46 7.92 -6.69
N ILE A 7 -0.94 6.78 -6.20
CA ILE A 7 -0.57 6.24 -4.89
C ILE A 7 0.88 5.73 -4.92
N SER A 8 1.27 5.05 -5.99
CA SER A 8 2.64 4.56 -6.19
C SER A 8 3.66 5.69 -6.18
N ASP A 9 3.37 6.81 -6.83
CA ASP A 9 4.24 8.00 -6.82
C ASP A 9 4.40 8.58 -5.41
N GLN A 10 3.30 8.67 -4.64
CA GLN A 10 3.37 9.16 -3.25
C GLN A 10 4.15 8.21 -2.32
N ILE A 11 3.98 6.90 -2.48
CA ILE A 11 4.78 5.88 -1.77
C ILE A 11 6.27 6.12 -2.05
N GLN A 12 6.64 6.33 -3.31
CA GLN A 12 8.04 6.58 -3.69
C GLN A 12 8.57 7.89 -3.10
N VAL A 13 7.76 8.96 -3.06
CA VAL A 13 8.15 10.23 -2.43
C VAL A 13 8.49 10.04 -0.95
N VAL A 14 7.67 9.28 -0.22
CA VAL A 14 7.91 8.98 1.21
C VAL A 14 9.20 8.18 1.41
N GLN A 15 9.44 7.17 0.58
CA GLN A 15 10.67 6.36 0.64
C GLN A 15 11.91 7.20 0.33
N ASN A 16 11.86 8.00 -0.75
CA ASN A 16 12.93 8.90 -1.14
C ASN A 16 13.24 9.96 -0.07
N PHE A 17 12.22 10.44 0.65
CA PHE A 17 12.43 11.38 1.74
C PHE A 17 13.32 10.77 2.83
N ARG A 18 13.08 9.53 3.23
CA ARG A 18 13.93 8.82 4.20
C ARG A 18 15.35 8.61 3.66
N GLU A 19 15.50 8.24 2.39
CA GLU A 19 16.81 8.03 1.77
C GLU A 19 17.67 9.29 1.68
N LYS A 20 17.07 10.44 1.42
CA LYS A 20 17.75 11.75 1.37
C LYS A 20 18.11 12.27 2.76
N ASN A 21 17.51 11.74 3.82
CA ASN A 21 17.66 12.21 5.20
C ASN A 21 18.31 11.17 6.13
N ARG A 22 19.29 10.41 5.61
CA ARG A 22 20.01 9.36 6.39
C ARG A 22 20.69 9.86 7.67
N GLY A 23 21.08 11.14 7.72
CA GLY A 23 21.69 11.76 8.90
C GLY A 23 20.67 12.29 9.93
N SER A 24 19.37 12.08 9.74
CA SER A 24 18.35 12.59 10.66
C SER A 24 18.46 11.96 12.05
N LYS A 25 18.31 12.77 13.10
CA LYS A 25 18.14 12.28 14.48
C LYS A 25 16.91 11.39 14.63
N PHE A 26 15.93 11.54 13.74
CA PHE A 26 14.70 10.76 13.71
C PHE A 26 14.75 9.66 12.64
N PHE A 27 15.92 9.18 12.23
CA PHE A 27 16.04 8.19 11.16
C PHE A 27 15.24 6.90 11.41
N ASN A 28 15.12 6.44 12.66
CA ASN A 28 14.27 5.31 12.99
C ASN A 28 12.78 5.61 12.78
N HIS A 29 12.33 6.85 13.02
CA HIS A 29 10.95 7.26 12.72
C HIS A 29 10.70 7.27 11.22
N LEU A 30 11.63 7.87 10.46
CA LEU A 30 11.54 7.91 8.99
C LEU A 30 11.53 6.50 8.41
N SER A 31 12.34 5.58 8.97
CA SER A 31 12.38 4.19 8.54
C SER A 31 11.10 3.42 8.91
N THR A 32 10.53 3.65 10.10
CA THR A 32 9.20 3.10 10.43
C THR A 32 8.16 3.49 9.37
N VAL A 33 8.20 4.73 8.88
CA VAL A 33 7.26 5.19 7.85
C VAL A 33 7.59 4.60 6.48
N SER A 34 8.82 4.74 5.99
CA SER A 34 9.19 4.35 4.63
C SER A 34 9.07 2.85 4.35
N GLU A 35 9.23 2.02 5.38
CA GLU A 35 9.20 0.56 5.24
C GLU A 35 7.78 0.01 5.33
N SER A 36 6.83 0.76 5.92
CA SER A 36 5.42 0.35 5.99
C SER A 36 4.51 1.02 4.98
N ILE A 37 4.91 2.17 4.42
CA ILE A 37 4.08 2.92 3.47
C ILE A 37 3.60 2.11 2.24
N PRO A 38 4.34 1.08 1.73
CA PRO A 38 3.81 0.22 0.66
C PRO A 38 2.48 -0.47 1.01
N ALA A 39 2.12 -0.60 2.29
CA ALA A 39 0.83 -1.13 2.74
C ALA A 39 -0.38 -0.45 2.07
N LEU A 40 -0.26 0.83 1.68
CA LEU A 40 -1.30 1.54 0.94
C LEU A 40 -1.61 0.91 -0.44
N GLY A 41 -0.67 0.13 -0.99
CA GLY A 41 -0.84 -0.65 -2.21
C GLY A 41 -1.79 -1.86 -2.08
N TRP A 42 -2.36 -2.13 -0.90
CA TRP A 42 -3.27 -3.27 -0.67
C TRP A 42 -4.44 -3.34 -1.65
N VAL A 43 -4.87 -2.18 -2.20
CA VAL A 43 -5.95 -2.06 -3.19
C VAL A 43 -5.67 -2.84 -4.48
N ALA A 44 -4.40 -3.09 -4.79
CA ALA A 44 -3.96 -3.89 -5.93
C ALA A 44 -3.69 -5.37 -5.55
N MET A 45 -3.89 -5.75 -4.29
CA MET A 45 -3.57 -7.08 -3.77
C MET A 45 -4.82 -7.96 -3.67
N ALA A 46 -4.76 -9.12 -4.31
CA ALA A 46 -5.74 -10.19 -4.19
C ALA A 46 -5.01 -11.55 -4.23
N PRO A 47 -5.50 -12.58 -3.53
CA PRO A 47 -6.70 -12.63 -2.70
C PRO A 47 -6.45 -12.28 -1.22
N LYS A 48 -5.25 -11.83 -0.85
CA LYS A 48 -4.82 -11.68 0.55
C LYS A 48 -4.36 -10.25 0.90
N PRO A 49 -5.21 -9.22 0.77
CA PRO A 49 -4.83 -7.84 1.10
C PRO A 49 -4.55 -7.63 2.61
N GLY A 50 -5.28 -8.29 3.50
CA GLY A 50 -5.06 -8.19 4.95
C GLY A 50 -3.66 -8.70 5.36
N PRO A 51 -3.28 -9.93 5.00
CA PRO A 51 -1.92 -10.44 5.22
C PRO A 51 -0.82 -9.55 4.63
N TYR A 52 -1.03 -8.98 3.44
CA TYR A 52 -0.08 -8.03 2.85
C TYR A 52 0.16 -6.79 3.73
N VAL A 53 -0.91 -6.14 4.22
CA VAL A 53 -0.76 -5.00 5.14
C VAL A 53 -0.05 -5.40 6.42
N LYS A 54 -0.32 -6.61 6.93
CA LYS A 54 0.36 -7.13 8.12
C LYS A 54 1.87 -7.25 7.91
N GLU A 55 2.33 -7.82 6.79
CA GLU A 55 3.76 -7.95 6.49
C GLU A 55 4.47 -6.59 6.45
N MET A 56 3.84 -5.58 5.85
CA MET A 56 4.37 -4.21 5.83
C MET A 56 4.38 -3.56 7.22
N THR A 57 3.40 -3.89 8.06
CA THR A 57 3.35 -3.43 9.47
C THR A 57 4.46 -4.08 10.29
N ASP A 58 4.73 -5.38 10.07
CA ASP A 58 5.80 -6.11 10.74
C ASP A 58 7.18 -5.51 10.39
N ALA A 59 7.38 -5.05 9.15
CA ALA A 59 8.57 -4.32 8.74
C ALA A 59 8.73 -2.99 9.50
N ALA A 60 7.64 -2.23 9.69
CA ALA A 60 7.66 -1.02 10.53
C ALA A 60 8.04 -1.31 11.99
N MET A 61 7.61 -2.45 12.54
CA MET A 61 7.88 -2.81 13.93
C MET A 61 9.38 -2.94 14.23
N PHE A 62 10.18 -3.38 13.26
CA PHE A 62 11.63 -3.46 13.42
C PHE A 62 12.25 -2.10 13.80
N TYR A 63 11.79 -1.02 13.17
CA TYR A 63 12.28 0.34 13.43
C TYR A 63 11.53 1.03 14.57
N SER A 64 10.21 0.80 14.72
CA SER A 64 9.44 1.44 15.78
C SER A 64 9.83 0.92 17.16
N ASN A 65 10.24 -0.35 17.27
CA ASN A 65 10.79 -0.90 18.50
C ASN A 65 12.12 -0.22 18.89
N ARG A 66 12.91 0.24 17.91
CA ARG A 66 14.11 1.04 18.18
C ARG A 66 13.75 2.42 18.73
N VAL A 67 12.72 3.07 18.17
CA VAL A 67 12.17 4.32 18.71
C VAL A 67 11.70 4.12 20.16
N LEU A 68 10.93 3.07 20.43
CA LEU A 68 10.48 2.76 21.79
C LEU A 68 11.67 2.52 22.73
N LYS A 69 12.68 1.77 22.30
CA LYS A 69 13.88 1.51 23.11
C LYS A 69 14.62 2.80 23.48
N GLU A 70 14.72 3.74 22.54
CA GLU A 70 15.45 5.00 22.71
C GLU A 70 14.66 6.02 23.56
N TYR A 71 13.33 6.08 23.41
CA TYR A 71 12.54 7.18 23.98
C TYR A 71 11.60 6.81 25.12
N LYS A 72 11.41 5.51 25.44
CA LYS A 72 10.41 5.06 26.44
C LYS A 72 10.52 5.74 27.81
N ASP A 73 11.74 6.04 28.26
CA ASP A 73 12.03 6.65 29.55
C ASP A 73 12.58 8.08 29.38
N VAL A 74 12.54 8.63 28.16
CA VAL A 74 13.12 9.94 27.81
C VAL A 74 12.02 10.92 27.45
N ASP A 75 11.16 10.57 26.50
CA ASP A 75 10.10 11.45 26.03
C ASP A 75 8.91 10.65 25.51
N LYS A 76 7.81 10.76 26.26
CA LYS A 76 6.55 10.06 26.02
C LYS A 76 5.93 10.37 24.65
N LYS A 77 6.21 11.54 24.05
CA LYS A 77 5.62 11.89 22.74
C LYS A 77 6.03 10.90 21.64
N HIS A 78 7.23 10.34 21.72
CA HIS A 78 7.71 9.35 20.75
C HIS A 78 7.04 7.98 20.94
N VAL A 79 6.77 7.62 22.20
CA VAL A 79 5.99 6.41 22.53
C VAL A 79 4.58 6.52 21.99
N ASP A 80 3.94 7.67 22.20
CA ASP A 80 2.59 7.94 21.73
C ASP A 80 2.54 8.04 20.20
N TRP A 81 3.57 8.60 19.57
CA TRP A 81 3.73 8.59 18.12
C TRP A 81 3.79 7.16 17.55
N VAL A 82 4.59 6.26 18.14
CA VAL A 82 4.66 4.86 17.68
C VAL A 82 3.29 4.19 17.77
N LYS A 83 2.58 4.37 18.89
CA LYS A 83 1.25 3.78 19.09
C LYS A 83 0.24 4.30 18.07
N ALA A 84 0.17 5.61 17.89
CA ALA A 84 -0.73 6.24 16.94
C ALA A 84 -0.41 5.83 15.50
N TYR A 85 0.87 5.71 15.14
CA TYR A 85 1.25 5.29 13.80
C TYR A 85 0.89 3.83 13.52
N LEU A 86 1.14 2.92 14.47
CA LEU A 86 0.80 1.50 14.29
C LEU A 86 -0.71 1.22 14.35
N SER A 87 -1.51 2.09 14.99
CA SER A 87 -2.97 1.95 15.01
C SER A 87 -3.58 2.15 13.62
N ILE A 88 -3.01 3.01 12.78
CA ILE A 88 -3.44 3.21 11.38
C ILE A 88 -3.48 1.86 10.65
N TRP A 89 -2.40 1.08 10.74
CA TRP A 89 -2.30 -0.21 10.05
C TRP A 89 -3.18 -1.28 10.66
N THR A 90 -3.38 -1.23 11.98
CA THR A 90 -4.28 -2.13 12.70
C THR A 90 -5.74 -1.89 12.28
N GLU A 91 -6.16 -0.63 12.24
CA GLU A 91 -7.51 -0.25 11.80
C GLU A 91 -7.71 -0.51 10.30
N LEU A 92 -6.68 -0.31 9.47
CA LEU A 92 -6.73 -0.67 8.06
C LEU A 92 -6.93 -2.17 7.85
N GLN A 93 -6.24 -3.02 8.60
CA GLN A 93 -6.46 -4.47 8.56
C GLN A 93 -7.89 -4.85 8.97
N ALA A 94 -8.42 -4.20 10.01
CA ALA A 94 -9.81 -4.41 10.45
C ALA A 94 -10.80 -4.01 9.35
N TYR A 95 -10.60 -2.85 8.72
CA TYR A 95 -11.39 -2.37 7.59
C TYR A 95 -11.35 -3.35 6.41
N ILE A 96 -10.16 -3.79 5.99
CA ILE A 96 -9.99 -4.76 4.91
C ILE A 96 -10.69 -6.08 5.24
N LYS A 97 -10.55 -6.57 6.47
CA LYS A 97 -11.21 -7.81 6.90
C LYS A 97 -12.74 -7.69 6.90
N GLN A 98 -13.28 -6.51 7.17
CA GLN A 98 -14.72 -6.28 7.23
C GLN A 98 -15.33 -6.11 5.83
N TYR A 99 -14.66 -5.42 4.91
CA TYR A 99 -15.25 -4.98 3.65
C TYR A 99 -14.58 -5.54 2.39
N HIS A 100 -13.33 -6.00 2.47
CA HIS A 100 -12.48 -6.32 1.30
C HIS A 100 -11.61 -7.57 1.52
N THR A 101 -12.16 -8.60 2.19
CA THR A 101 -11.42 -9.77 2.67
C THR A 101 -10.58 -10.46 1.60
N THR A 102 -11.07 -10.52 0.36
CA THR A 102 -10.43 -11.19 -0.77
C THR A 102 -9.87 -10.23 -1.82
N GLY A 103 -9.84 -8.93 -1.54
CA GLY A 103 -9.42 -7.88 -2.47
C GLY A 103 -10.40 -6.71 -2.50
N LEU A 104 -9.97 -5.61 -3.14
CA LEU A 104 -10.80 -4.43 -3.30
C LEU A 104 -12.10 -4.75 -4.05
N THR A 105 -13.22 -4.35 -3.46
CA THR A 105 -14.55 -4.57 -4.04
C THR A 105 -14.91 -3.41 -4.97
N TRP A 106 -14.93 -3.67 -6.27
CA TRP A 106 -15.38 -2.71 -7.27
C TRP A 106 -16.91 -2.77 -7.42
N SER A 107 -17.54 -1.62 -7.65
CA SER A 107 -18.98 -1.57 -7.91
C SER A 107 -19.31 -2.34 -9.19
N LYS A 108 -20.35 -3.18 -9.13
CA LYS A 108 -20.87 -3.95 -10.28
C LYS A 108 -21.75 -3.11 -11.21
N THR A 109 -22.25 -1.97 -10.72
CA THR A 109 -23.26 -1.13 -11.39
C THR A 109 -22.84 0.32 -11.58
N GLY A 110 -21.69 0.72 -11.03
CA GLY A 110 -21.12 2.06 -11.22
C GLY A 110 -20.37 2.18 -12.55
N PRO A 111 -20.01 3.42 -12.97
CA PRO A 111 -19.12 3.63 -14.10
C PRO A 111 -17.86 2.79 -13.91
N GLN A 112 -17.56 1.93 -14.89
CA GLN A 112 -16.26 1.25 -14.92
C GLN A 112 -15.18 2.34 -14.98
N PRO A 113 -14.07 2.21 -14.21
CA PRO A 113 -12.98 3.16 -14.31
C PRO A 113 -12.52 3.23 -15.77
N THR A 114 -12.78 4.35 -16.44
CA THR A 114 -12.33 4.56 -17.81
C THR A 114 -10.81 4.69 -17.77
N ASP A 115 -10.10 3.88 -18.56
CA ASP A 115 -8.66 3.99 -18.76
C ASP A 115 -8.31 5.42 -19.21
N ALA A 116 -7.94 6.27 -18.25
CA ALA A 116 -7.49 7.63 -18.52
C ALA A 116 -6.03 7.60 -18.98
N ALA A 117 -5.76 6.90 -20.09
CA ALA A 117 -4.52 7.02 -20.85
C ALA A 117 -4.75 6.50 -22.28
N ASN A 118 -4.73 7.45 -23.22
CA ASN A 118 -4.54 7.29 -24.67
C ASN A 118 -5.74 6.85 -25.52
N GLY A 119 -6.17 7.80 -26.34
CA GLY A 119 -6.84 7.51 -27.60
C GLY A 119 -5.92 6.70 -28.52
N SER A 120 -6.16 5.40 -28.56
CA SER A 120 -5.82 4.54 -29.70
C SER A 120 -6.73 3.33 -29.64
N ARG A 121 -7.80 3.35 -30.44
CA ARG A 121 -8.57 2.15 -30.77
C ARG A 121 -7.62 1.14 -31.41
N ALA A 122 -7.32 0.05 -30.72
CA ALA A 122 -6.79 -1.16 -31.36
C ALA A 122 -7.98 -1.97 -31.93
N PRO A 123 -7.84 -2.64 -33.09
CA PRO A 123 -8.95 -3.24 -33.81
C PRO A 123 -9.47 -4.51 -33.12
N ALA A 124 -10.75 -4.79 -33.33
CA ALA A 124 -11.44 -5.97 -32.83
C ALA A 124 -10.70 -7.27 -33.17
N CYS A 125 -10.51 -8.12 -32.15
CA CYS A 125 -9.94 -9.46 -32.28
C CYS A 125 -10.71 -10.28 -33.33
N GLY A 126 -9.99 -10.78 -34.33
CA GLY A 126 -10.50 -11.78 -35.26
C GLY A 126 -10.79 -13.10 -34.53
N GLY A 127 -11.99 -13.64 -34.76
CA GLY A 127 -12.37 -14.97 -34.30
C GLY A 127 -11.54 -16.08 -34.98
N PRO A 128 -11.51 -17.29 -34.41
CA PRO A 128 -10.79 -18.41 -35.01
C PRO A 128 -11.37 -18.78 -36.39
N PRO A 129 -10.53 -19.15 -37.38
CA PRO A 129 -11.00 -19.49 -38.72
C PRO A 129 -11.85 -20.77 -38.72
N PRO A 130 -12.83 -20.89 -39.63
CA PRO A 130 -13.71 -22.05 -39.70
C PRO A 130 -12.95 -23.31 -40.13
N PRO A 131 -13.41 -24.51 -39.71
CA PRO A 131 -12.79 -25.77 -40.07
C PRO A 131 -12.98 -26.09 -41.58
N PRO A 132 -12.03 -26.81 -42.20
CA PRO A 132 -12.10 -27.16 -43.61
C PRO A 132 -13.13 -28.28 -43.88
N PRO A 133 -13.77 -28.30 -45.07
CA PRO A 133 -14.67 -29.38 -45.47
C PRO A 133 -13.89 -30.64 -45.82
N GLY A 134 -14.30 -31.78 -45.25
CA GLY A 134 -13.89 -33.13 -45.61
C GLY A 134 -15.05 -34.09 -45.43
#